data_AF-A0A177E8P7-F1
#
_entry.id   AF-A0A177E8P7-F1
#
_cell.length_a   1.000
_cell.length_b   1.000
_cell.length_c   1.000
_cell.angle_alpha   90.00
_cell.angle_beta   90.00
_cell.angle_gamma   90.00
#
_symmetry.space_group_name_H-M   'P 1'
#
loop_
_entity.id
_entity.type
_entity.pdbx_description
1 polymer ?
#
loop_
_entity_poly.entity_id
_entity_poly.type
_entity_poly.pdbx_seq_one_letter_code
_entity_poly.pdbx_strand_id
1 'polypeptide(L)'
;MRKIVLVLAGLLLATGSMNALAEKETNSDVTKELVVPLVKEYKVKMGKASFPHAKHFMDAGYSCGTCHHEKKVKVNGKMQAIPLTTEKAKAMMAEGKNPFQCKSCHGDLNRKQYKKLFHKNCLSCHKALKREGKAVPTKCKECHVKPKKKRKTMLEGC
;
A
#
# COMPACT_ATOMS: atom_id res chain seq x y z
N MET A 1 68.39 23.63 20.62
CA MET A 1 69.57 24.19 19.94
C MET A 1 70.27 23.08 19.15
N ARG A 2 70.88 23.45 18.01
CA ARG A 2 71.72 22.67 17.06
C ARG A 2 71.00 22.09 15.83
N LYS A 3 71.12 22.92 14.78
CA LYS A 3 70.98 22.70 13.34
C LYS A 3 72.10 21.76 12.80
N ILE A 4 72.03 21.48 11.48
CA ILE A 4 73.11 21.07 10.50
C ILE A 4 72.90 19.63 9.99
N VAL A 5 72.90 19.24 8.70
CA VAL A 5 73.13 19.82 7.33
C VAL A 5 72.69 18.69 6.34
N LEU A 6 71.92 18.97 5.26
CA LEU A 6 72.37 19.02 3.83
C LEU A 6 73.21 17.77 3.42
N VAL A 7 72.99 16.97 2.37
CA VAL A 7 72.54 17.12 0.97
C VAL A 7 72.49 15.68 0.41
N LEU A 8 71.57 15.38 -0.51
CA LEU A 8 71.89 14.60 -1.72
C LEU A 8 70.73 14.76 -2.72
N ALA A 9 70.91 15.75 -3.59
CA ALA A 9 70.18 15.89 -4.83
C ALA A 9 70.79 14.94 -5.88
N GLY A 10 69.92 14.26 -6.63
CA GLY A 10 70.29 13.54 -7.84
C GLY A 10 69.52 12.25 -7.99
N LEU A 11 68.47 12.23 -8.82
CA LEU A 11 68.60 11.71 -10.19
C LEU A 11 67.30 11.91 -10.97
N LEU A 12 67.51 12.18 -12.25
CA LEU A 12 66.58 12.56 -13.30
C LEU A 12 65.48 11.53 -13.62
N LEU A 13 64.33 12.11 -13.98
CA LEU A 13 63.41 11.74 -15.06
C LEU A 13 62.69 10.38 -15.01
N ALA A 14 61.41 10.45 -14.64
CA ALA A 14 60.36 9.70 -15.34
C ALA A 14 59.20 10.65 -15.64
N THR A 15 59.08 11.02 -16.91
CA THR A 15 57.92 11.67 -17.50
C THR A 15 56.70 10.76 -17.36
N GLY A 16 55.70 11.22 -16.60
CA GLY A 16 54.41 10.56 -16.45
C GLY A 16 53.30 11.58 -16.64
N SER A 17 52.98 11.83 -17.90
CA SER A 17 51.81 12.59 -18.34
C SER A 17 50.53 12.06 -17.67
N MET A 18 49.72 13.01 -17.19
CA MET A 18 48.26 13.04 -17.18
C MET A 18 47.54 11.71 -16.89
N ASN A 19 46.80 11.67 -15.78
CA ASN A 19 45.37 11.36 -15.85
C ASN A 19 44.69 11.81 -14.55
N ALA A 20 43.97 12.93 -14.67
CA ALA A 20 42.83 13.20 -13.83
C ALA A 20 41.73 12.19 -14.21
N LEU A 21 41.48 11.20 -13.35
CA LEU A 21 40.22 10.49 -13.35
C LEU A 21 39.46 10.94 -12.10
N ALA A 22 38.76 12.05 -12.27
CA ALA A 22 37.56 12.29 -11.49
C ALA A 22 36.56 11.22 -11.91
N GLU A 23 36.36 10.21 -11.06
CA GLU A 23 35.27 9.24 -11.19
C GLU A 23 33.95 9.99 -11.05
N LYS A 24 33.42 10.41 -12.20
CA LYS A 24 32.00 10.65 -12.38
C LYS A 24 31.34 9.27 -12.33
N GLU A 25 30.96 8.85 -11.13
CA GLU A 25 29.96 7.80 -10.93
C GLU A 25 28.60 8.33 -11.43
N THR A 26 28.44 8.41 -12.75
CA THR A 26 27.13 8.56 -13.37
C THR A 26 26.46 7.21 -13.25
N ASN A 27 25.74 7.02 -12.15
CA ASN A 27 24.77 5.94 -11.99
C ASN A 27 23.60 6.20 -12.95
N SER A 28 23.83 5.87 -14.22
CA SER A 28 22.88 5.94 -15.32
C SER A 28 22.57 4.52 -15.78
N ASP A 29 21.92 3.73 -14.93
CA ASP A 29 21.24 2.50 -15.39
C ASP A 29 20.20 2.00 -14.37
N VAL A 30 19.06 2.70 -14.21
CA VAL A 30 17.75 2.05 -14.01
C VAL A 30 16.63 3.02 -14.42
N THR A 31 16.50 3.29 -15.71
CA THR A 31 15.17 3.55 -16.29
C THR A 31 14.86 2.43 -17.28
N LYS A 32 14.90 1.18 -16.79
CA LYS A 32 14.13 0.12 -17.43
C LYS A 32 12.68 0.51 -17.23
N GLU A 33 12.06 0.92 -18.32
CA GLU A 33 10.63 1.16 -18.41
C GLU A 33 9.92 -0.07 -17.82
N LEU A 34 9.33 0.11 -16.64
CA LEU A 34 8.51 -0.90 -16.00
C LEU A 34 7.27 -1.04 -16.88
N VAL A 35 7.34 -1.94 -17.86
CA VAL A 35 6.17 -2.41 -18.59
C VAL A 35 5.33 -3.19 -17.58
N VAL A 36 4.46 -2.48 -16.87
CA VAL A 36 3.44 -3.11 -16.04
C VAL A 36 2.52 -3.83 -17.03
N PRO A 37 2.50 -5.17 -17.08
CA PRO A 37 1.58 -5.86 -17.98
C PRO A 37 0.18 -5.37 -17.65
N LEU A 38 -0.56 -4.94 -18.68
CA LEU A 38 -1.96 -4.58 -18.57
C LEU A 38 -2.69 -5.77 -17.94
N VAL A 39 -2.89 -5.70 -16.62
CA VAL A 39 -3.82 -6.53 -15.87
C VAL A 39 -5.15 -6.43 -16.59
N LYS A 40 -5.57 -7.52 -17.24
CA LYS A 40 -6.85 -7.71 -17.94
C LYS A 40 -7.78 -6.51 -17.80
N GLU A 41 -7.98 -5.75 -18.88
CA GLU A 41 -8.90 -4.62 -18.85
C GLU A 41 -10.32 -5.10 -18.55
N TYR A 42 -10.73 -4.95 -17.29
CA TYR A 42 -12.12 -5.20 -16.90
C TYR A 42 -12.93 -3.94 -17.21
N LYS A 43 -13.91 -4.04 -18.11
CA LYS A 43 -14.95 -2.99 -18.26
C LYS A 43 -15.70 -2.85 -16.94
N VAL A 44 -15.30 -1.88 -16.12
CA VAL A 44 -15.94 -1.59 -14.84
C VAL A 44 -17.17 -0.70 -15.06
N LYS A 45 -18.35 -1.21 -14.66
CA LYS A 45 -19.62 -0.47 -14.79
C LYS A 45 -19.76 0.70 -13.81
N MET A 46 -18.87 0.80 -12.81
CA MET A 46 -18.91 1.79 -11.73
C MET A 46 -17.49 2.31 -11.46
N GLY A 47 -17.37 3.55 -10.98
CA GLY A 47 -16.09 4.13 -10.53
C GLY A 47 -15.52 3.39 -9.31
N LYS A 48 -14.30 3.75 -8.90
CA LYS A 48 -13.71 3.24 -7.65
C LYS A 48 -14.60 3.63 -6.46
N ALA A 49 -14.76 2.71 -5.51
CA ALA A 49 -15.42 3.03 -4.27
C ALA A 49 -14.47 3.88 -3.41
N SER A 50 -14.96 4.97 -2.83
CA SER A 50 -14.17 5.75 -1.85
C SER A 50 -14.33 5.13 -0.47
N PHE A 51 -13.22 4.98 0.25
CA PHE A 51 -13.20 4.50 1.63
C PHE A 51 -12.29 5.38 2.50
N PRO A 52 -12.84 6.43 3.13
CA PRO A 52 -12.07 7.25 4.05
C PRO A 52 -11.92 6.52 5.40
N HIS A 53 -10.72 6.03 5.71
CA HIS A 53 -10.42 5.34 6.96
C HIS A 53 -10.77 6.18 8.20
N ALA A 54 -10.43 7.47 8.21
CA ALA A 54 -10.71 8.39 9.32
C ALA A 54 -12.20 8.42 9.71
N LYS A 55 -13.12 8.40 8.73
CA LYS A 55 -14.57 8.39 9.03
C LYS A 55 -15.05 7.14 9.75
N HIS A 56 -14.39 6.00 9.51
CA HIS A 56 -14.79 4.74 10.12
C HIS A 56 -14.12 4.54 11.48
N PHE A 57 -12.85 4.94 11.60
CA PHE A 57 -12.09 4.78 12.83
C PHE A 57 -12.33 5.94 13.81
N MET A 58 -12.10 7.19 13.39
CA MET A 58 -12.17 8.36 14.27
C MET A 58 -13.61 8.81 14.49
N ASP A 59 -14.37 9.02 13.40
CA ASP A 59 -15.72 9.60 13.54
C ASP A 59 -16.75 8.58 14.05
N ALA A 60 -16.66 7.33 13.56
CA ALA A 60 -17.62 6.27 13.89
C ALA A 60 -17.15 5.31 15.00
N GLY A 61 -15.89 5.44 15.47
CA GLY A 61 -15.36 4.68 16.60
C GLY A 61 -15.18 3.17 16.36
N TYR A 62 -15.10 2.71 15.11
CA TYR A 62 -14.90 1.29 14.83
C TYR A 62 -13.44 0.88 15.03
N SER A 63 -13.23 -0.28 15.65
CA SER A 63 -11.89 -0.88 15.79
C SER A 63 -11.32 -1.36 14.45
N CYS A 64 -10.00 -1.48 14.36
CA CYS A 64 -9.32 -2.10 13.21
C CYS A 64 -9.88 -3.50 12.92
N GLY A 65 -10.16 -4.26 13.99
CA GLY A 65 -10.69 -5.62 13.98
C GLY A 65 -12.10 -5.77 13.40
N THR A 66 -12.87 -4.68 13.34
CA THR A 66 -14.21 -4.68 12.76
C THR A 66 -14.18 -5.03 11.26
N CYS A 67 -13.12 -4.58 10.56
CA CYS A 67 -12.92 -4.84 9.13
C CYS A 67 -11.74 -5.78 8.87
N HIS A 68 -10.59 -5.55 9.51
CA HIS A 68 -9.42 -6.42 9.45
C HIS A 68 -9.59 -7.54 10.47
N HIS A 69 -10.32 -8.57 10.05
CA HIS A 69 -10.66 -9.71 10.87
C HIS A 69 -9.81 -10.91 10.48
N GLU A 70 -9.59 -11.83 11.42
CA GLU A 70 -8.98 -13.12 11.12
C GLU A 70 -10.00 -14.05 10.45
N LYS A 71 -11.19 -14.14 11.05
CA LYS A 71 -12.30 -14.98 10.57
C LYS A 71 -13.64 -14.42 11.03
N LYS A 72 -14.72 -14.89 10.41
CA LYS A 72 -16.08 -14.60 10.87
C LYS A 72 -16.71 -15.88 11.42
N VAL A 73 -17.27 -15.79 12.62
CA VAL A 73 -17.92 -16.91 13.33
C VAL A 73 -19.36 -16.56 13.64
N LYS A 74 -20.21 -17.58 13.79
CA LYS A 74 -21.62 -17.39 14.16
C LYS A 74 -21.75 -17.38 15.68
N VAL A 75 -22.14 -16.26 16.26
CA VAL A 75 -22.42 -16.09 17.69
C VAL A 75 -23.89 -15.68 17.83
N ASN A 76 -24.67 -16.44 18.58
CA ASN A 76 -26.11 -16.22 18.78
C ASN A 76 -26.87 -16.03 17.45
N GLY A 77 -26.58 -16.89 16.48
CA GLY A 77 -27.20 -16.85 15.16
C GLY A 77 -26.66 -15.76 14.22
N LYS A 78 -25.84 -14.81 14.70
CA LYS A 78 -25.31 -13.68 13.93
C LYS A 78 -23.84 -13.88 13.58
N MET A 79 -23.45 -13.53 12.36
CA MET A 79 -22.06 -13.59 11.92
C MET A 79 -21.28 -12.41 12.53
N GLN A 80 -20.28 -12.70 13.35
CA GLN A 80 -19.43 -11.71 14.00
C GLN A 80 -17.98 -11.87 13.53
N ALA A 81 -17.29 -10.76 13.33
CA ALA A 81 -15.87 -10.75 12.99
C ALA A 81 -15.03 -10.96 14.25
N ILE A 82 -14.10 -11.90 14.20
CA ILE A 82 -13.04 -12.02 15.20
C ILE A 82 -11.93 -11.05 14.78
N PRO A 83 -11.61 -10.03 15.60
CA PRO A 83 -10.55 -9.08 15.30
C PRO A 83 -9.24 -9.76 14.93
N LEU A 84 -8.54 -9.23 13.92
CA LEU A 84 -7.16 -9.63 13.67
C LEU A 84 -6.29 -9.13 14.83
N THR A 85 -5.57 -10.03 15.47
CA THR A 85 -4.64 -9.68 16.54
C THR A 85 -3.33 -9.13 15.97
N THR A 86 -2.62 -8.34 16.76
CA THR A 86 -1.33 -7.76 16.37
C THR A 86 -0.28 -8.85 16.10
N GLU A 87 -0.37 -9.95 16.82
CA GLU A 87 0.50 -11.11 16.78
C GLU A 87 0.30 -11.85 15.45
N LYS A 88 -0.96 -12.04 15.06
CA LYS A 88 -1.29 -12.63 13.76
C LYS A 88 -0.89 -11.71 12.61
N ALA A 89 -1.12 -10.40 12.76
CA ALA A 89 -0.68 -9.41 11.78
C ALA A 89 0.85 -9.44 11.59
N LYS A 90 1.62 -9.46 12.69
CA LYS A 90 3.08 -9.59 12.67
C LYS A 90 3.54 -10.89 12.02
N ALA A 91 2.92 -12.02 12.36
CA ALA A 91 3.25 -13.31 11.73
C ALA A 91 3.01 -13.28 10.21
N MET A 92 1.88 -12.71 9.77
CA MET A 92 1.61 -12.55 8.33
C MET A 92 2.64 -11.65 7.64
N MET A 93 3.03 -10.54 8.28
CA MET A 93 4.06 -9.64 7.75
C MET A 93 5.43 -10.33 7.66
N ALA A 94 5.79 -11.16 8.65
CA ALA A 94 7.03 -11.96 8.61
C ALA A 94 7.05 -12.97 7.45
N GLU A 95 5.88 -13.46 7.03
CA GLU A 95 5.71 -14.30 5.83
C GLU A 95 5.61 -13.47 4.52
N GLY A 96 5.84 -12.16 4.57
CA GLY A 96 5.74 -11.27 3.40
C GLY A 96 4.31 -10.96 2.95
N LYS A 97 3.29 -11.25 3.76
CA LYS A 97 1.88 -10.95 3.46
C LYS A 97 1.47 -9.63 4.10
N ASN A 98 0.63 -8.85 3.41
CA ASN A 98 0.02 -7.65 3.98
C ASN A 98 -1.32 -8.00 4.65
N PRO A 99 -1.40 -8.07 6.01
CA PRO A 99 -2.62 -8.48 6.71
C PRO A 99 -3.80 -7.52 6.53
N PHE A 100 -3.55 -6.30 6.06
CA PHE A 100 -4.58 -5.29 5.86
C PHE A 100 -5.22 -5.33 4.47
N GLN A 101 -4.67 -6.13 3.55
CA GLN A 101 -5.27 -6.35 2.23
C GLN A 101 -6.17 -7.59 2.24
N CYS A 102 -7.44 -7.44 1.86
CA CYS A 102 -8.39 -8.55 1.87
C CYS A 102 -7.90 -9.76 1.04
N LYS A 103 -7.17 -9.52 -0.06
CA LYS A 103 -6.63 -10.57 -0.94
C LYS A 103 -5.65 -11.50 -0.23
N SER A 104 -4.99 -11.05 0.85
CA SER A 104 -4.00 -11.85 1.57
C SER A 104 -4.60 -13.11 2.22
N CYS A 105 -5.90 -13.10 2.51
CA CYS A 105 -6.64 -14.27 3.00
C CYS A 105 -7.73 -14.74 2.01
N HIS A 106 -8.30 -13.83 1.23
CA HIS A 106 -9.39 -14.16 0.29
C HIS A 106 -8.90 -14.57 -1.11
N GLY A 107 -7.59 -14.47 -1.37
CA GLY A 107 -6.97 -14.79 -2.66
C GLY A 107 -7.37 -13.83 -3.78
N ASP A 108 -6.98 -14.19 -5.01
CA ASP A 108 -7.33 -13.46 -6.22
C ASP A 108 -8.76 -13.82 -6.66
N LEU A 109 -9.71 -13.06 -6.10
CA LEU A 109 -11.12 -13.19 -6.43
C LEU A 109 -11.45 -12.54 -7.78
N ASN A 110 -12.45 -13.07 -8.47
CA ASN A 110 -13.00 -12.39 -9.65
C ASN A 110 -13.90 -11.21 -9.23
N ARG A 111 -14.27 -10.37 -10.22
CA ARG A 111 -15.13 -9.20 -10.02
C ARG A 111 -16.43 -9.50 -9.26
N LYS A 112 -17.11 -10.61 -9.54
CA LYS A 112 -18.39 -10.97 -8.88
C LYS A 112 -18.16 -11.32 -7.42
N GLN A 113 -17.07 -12.04 -7.13
CA GLN A 113 -16.69 -12.41 -5.77
C GLN A 113 -16.27 -11.19 -4.95
N TYR A 114 -15.42 -10.30 -5.48
CA TYR A 114 -15.08 -9.04 -4.80
C TYR A 114 -16.32 -8.17 -4.57
N LYS A 115 -17.21 -8.04 -5.57
CA LYS A 115 -18.50 -7.34 -5.40
C LYS A 115 -19.29 -7.93 -4.23
N LYS A 116 -19.40 -9.26 -4.15
CA LYS A 116 -20.11 -9.95 -3.06
C LYS A 116 -19.43 -9.70 -1.71
N LEU A 117 -18.10 -9.77 -1.64
CA LEU A 117 -17.32 -9.56 -0.41
C LEU A 117 -17.53 -8.14 0.14
N PHE A 118 -17.30 -7.11 -0.69
CA PHE A 118 -17.45 -5.72 -0.27
C PHE A 118 -18.90 -5.35 0.02
N HIS A 119 -19.86 -5.78 -0.79
CA HIS A 119 -21.27 -5.48 -0.51
C HIS A 119 -21.77 -6.25 0.72
N LYS A 120 -21.27 -7.45 0.97
CA LYS A 120 -21.62 -8.17 2.20
C LYS A 120 -21.00 -7.51 3.43
N ASN A 121 -19.79 -6.99 3.35
CA ASN A 121 -19.13 -6.34 4.48
C ASN A 121 -19.63 -4.91 4.71
N CYS A 122 -19.47 -4.03 3.72
CA CYS A 122 -19.72 -2.60 3.83
C CYS A 122 -21.22 -2.29 3.74
N LEU A 123 -21.90 -2.76 2.69
CA LEU A 123 -23.30 -2.40 2.44
C LEU A 123 -24.26 -3.03 3.47
N SER A 124 -23.98 -4.23 3.98
CA SER A 124 -24.82 -4.83 5.04
C SER A 124 -24.77 -4.02 6.33
N CYS A 125 -23.58 -3.57 6.74
CA CYS A 125 -23.39 -2.71 7.91
C CYS A 125 -24.12 -1.38 7.69
N HIS A 126 -23.90 -0.71 6.57
CA HIS A 126 -24.59 0.55 6.26
C HIS A 126 -26.11 0.39 6.19
N LYS A 127 -26.62 -0.73 5.66
CA LYS A 127 -28.07 -1.03 5.68
C LYS A 127 -28.62 -1.26 7.08
N ALA A 128 -27.83 -1.81 8.01
CA ALA A 128 -28.23 -1.94 9.41
C ALA A 128 -28.28 -0.56 10.08
N LEU A 129 -27.20 0.20 9.99
CA LEU A 129 -27.10 1.55 10.55
C LEU A 129 -28.16 2.51 9.97
N LYS A 130 -28.48 2.39 8.68
CA LYS A 130 -29.55 3.17 8.05
C LYS A 130 -30.94 2.81 8.58
N ARG A 131 -31.19 1.54 8.92
CA ARG A 131 -32.44 1.12 9.61
C ARG A 131 -32.50 1.66 11.03
N GLU A 132 -31.35 1.90 11.66
CA GLU A 132 -31.21 2.60 12.94
C GLU A 132 -31.24 4.14 12.80
N GLY A 133 -31.57 4.68 11.61
CA GLY A 133 -31.70 6.13 11.38
C GLY A 133 -30.39 6.87 11.13
N LYS A 134 -29.23 6.19 11.04
CA LYS A 134 -27.94 6.85 10.82
C LYS A 134 -27.74 7.25 9.35
N ALA A 135 -27.13 8.42 9.15
CA ALA A 135 -26.80 8.95 7.83
C ALA A 135 -25.56 8.26 7.24
N VAL A 136 -25.76 7.10 6.61
CA VAL A 136 -24.69 6.31 5.96
C VAL A 136 -25.00 6.00 4.49
N PRO A 137 -23.97 5.92 3.62
CA PRO A 137 -24.19 5.72 2.20
C PRO A 137 -24.67 4.29 1.91
N THR A 138 -25.73 4.15 1.12
CA THR A 138 -26.32 2.85 0.76
C THR A 138 -26.61 2.73 -0.73
N LYS A 139 -26.55 3.85 -1.48
CA LYS A 139 -26.73 3.89 -2.94
C LYS A 139 -25.40 3.69 -3.65
N CYS A 140 -25.44 3.09 -4.84
CA CYS A 140 -24.23 2.74 -5.60
C CYS A 140 -23.29 3.92 -5.83
N LYS A 141 -23.83 5.09 -6.19
CA LYS A 141 -23.04 6.30 -6.53
C LYS A 141 -22.48 7.05 -5.31
N GLU A 142 -22.98 6.74 -4.11
CA GLU A 142 -22.47 7.34 -2.87
C GLU A 142 -21.13 6.72 -2.46
N CYS A 143 -20.93 5.43 -2.77
CA CYS A 143 -19.63 4.78 -2.60
C CYS A 143 -18.79 4.89 -3.89
N HIS A 144 -19.36 4.54 -5.05
CA HIS A 144 -18.66 4.54 -6.33
C HIS A 144 -18.68 5.91 -7.00
N VAL A 145 -17.78 6.78 -6.55
CA VAL A 145 -17.64 8.14 -7.07
C VAL A 145 -17.04 8.12 -8.48
N LYS A 146 -17.64 8.88 -9.41
CA LYS A 146 -17.06 9.10 -10.74
C LYS A 146 -15.84 10.02 -10.56
N PRO A 147 -14.65 9.64 -11.04
CA PRO A 147 -13.48 10.52 -10.92
C PRO A 147 -13.75 11.82 -11.70
N LYS A 148 -13.73 12.96 -11.00
CA LYS A 148 -13.71 14.29 -11.61
C LYS A 148 -12.29 14.53 -12.15
N LYS A 149 -12.02 14.18 -13.42
CA LYS A 149 -10.69 14.24 -14.13
C LYS A 149 -9.58 13.31 -13.58
N LYS A 150 -8.65 12.92 -14.48
CA LYS A 150 -7.52 12.00 -14.23
C LYS A 150 -6.65 12.51 -13.08
N ARG A 151 -6.87 12.03 -11.84
CA ARG A 151 -5.97 12.33 -10.71
C ARG A 151 -4.73 11.46 -10.86
N LYS A 152 -3.57 12.10 -10.97
CA LYS A 152 -2.29 11.46 -11.30
C LYS A 152 -1.73 10.58 -10.16
N THR A 153 -2.20 10.72 -8.94
CA THR A 153 -1.77 9.87 -7.82
C THR A 153 -2.81 9.93 -6.71
N MET A 154 -3.28 8.77 -6.24
CA MET A 154 -3.76 8.63 -4.86
C MET A 154 -2.85 7.60 -4.22
N LEU A 155 -2.11 8.00 -3.20
CA LEU A 155 -1.55 7.06 -2.23
C LEU A 155 -2.74 6.48 -1.45
N GLU A 156 -3.32 5.40 -1.95
CA GLU A 156 -4.03 4.45 -1.10
C GLU A 156 -2.99 3.42 -0.66
N GLY A 157 -2.15 3.85 0.28
CA GLY A 157 -1.16 3.02 0.95
C GLY A 157 -1.62 2.74 2.38
N CYS A 158 -2.08 1.51 2.60
CA CYS A 158 -1.36 0.64 3.50
C CYS A 158 -0.58 -0.35 2.63
#